data_AF-A0A7X3ZAM1-F1
#
_entry.id   AF-A0A7X3ZAM1-F1
#
_cell.length_a   1.000
_cell.length_b   1.000
_cell.length_c   1.000
_cell.angle_alpha   90.00
_cell.angle_beta   90.00
_cell.angle_gamma   90.00
#
_symmetry.space_group_name_H-M   'P 1'
#
loop_
_entity.id
_entity.type
_entity.pdbx_description
1 polymer ?
#
loop_
_entity_poly.entity_id
_entity_poly.type
_entity_poly.pdbx_seq_one_letter_code
_entity_poly.pdbx_strand_id
1 'polypeptide(L)'
;MTAQRPGIPVTRPILPTGLRRRSGMTDVAFRTGRRKMATEVSCRRTDSRAMAERVAKEEIHWAFTAIAPPKCAKLEGAVDVDVLVIGAGLTGCRTALGLADAGASVAVVDSKDIGWGASGRSGGQCNPIWRKTPQELVERLGPRHGETLIKTTLTAADDLFSDIRRYDVDCDAVQAGWIQAAHARKAARDMGALGKAWAAAGADIVELDGEAVRAASGSPAYSFALRHAAGGHVQPLSLTRGYARAAAALGAQLFKETPMTLLERANGKWRARSDKGEV
;
A
#
# COMPACT_ATOMS: atom_id res chain seq x y z
N MET A 1 4.26 -35.83 27.51
CA MET A 1 3.14 -35.37 28.36
C MET A 1 2.47 -34.20 27.65
N THR A 2 1.37 -34.50 26.97
CA THR A 2 0.57 -33.60 26.13
C THR A 2 -0.49 -32.93 26.99
N ALA A 3 -0.40 -31.60 27.18
CA ALA A 3 -1.42 -30.83 27.88
C ALA A 3 -2.44 -30.27 26.88
N GLN A 4 -3.65 -30.84 26.91
CA GLN A 4 -4.84 -30.38 26.19
C GLN A 4 -5.35 -29.05 26.79
N ARG A 5 -5.72 -28.09 25.93
CA ARG A 5 -6.46 -26.88 26.33
C ARG A 5 -7.98 -27.16 26.26
N PRO A 6 -8.79 -26.71 27.24
CA PRO A 6 -10.25 -26.91 27.22
C PRO A 6 -10.95 -25.92 26.27
N GLY A 7 -11.98 -26.41 25.59
CA GLY A 7 -12.74 -25.71 24.55
C GLY A 7 -13.74 -24.68 25.06
N ILE A 8 -14.02 -23.69 24.22
CA ILE A 8 -15.00 -22.62 24.43
C ILE A 8 -16.36 -23.06 23.83
N PRO A 9 -17.50 -22.91 24.52
CA PRO A 9 -18.80 -23.29 23.97
C PRO A 9 -19.35 -22.21 23.02
N VAL A 10 -19.82 -22.65 21.85
CA VAL A 10 -20.46 -21.80 20.83
C VAL A 10 -21.96 -21.74 21.08
N THR A 11 -22.48 -20.58 21.47
CA THR A 11 -23.92 -20.30 21.55
C THR A 11 -24.44 -19.76 20.21
N ARG A 12 -25.44 -20.44 19.62
CA ARG A 12 -26.16 -20.01 18.40
C ARG A 12 -27.11 -18.83 18.68
N PRO A 13 -27.22 -17.82 17.80
CA PRO A 13 -28.32 -16.86 17.85
C PRO A 13 -29.59 -17.39 17.17
N ILE A 14 -30.71 -17.07 17.80
CA ILE A 14 -32.09 -17.38 17.41
C ILE A 14 -32.57 -16.35 16.36
N LEU A 15 -33.12 -16.81 15.23
CA LEU A 15 -33.76 -15.97 14.21
C LEU A 15 -35.26 -15.82 14.51
N PRO A 16 -35.85 -14.62 14.44
CA PRO A 16 -37.31 -14.47 14.49
C PRO A 16 -37.93 -14.67 13.10
N THR A 17 -38.90 -15.57 13.06
CA THR A 17 -39.84 -15.83 11.96
C THR A 17 -40.90 -14.74 11.83
N GLY A 18 -41.22 -14.34 10.59
CA GLY A 18 -42.58 -13.92 10.24
C GLY A 18 -42.68 -12.74 9.27
N LEU A 19 -43.00 -13.03 8.01
CA LEU A 19 -43.84 -12.15 7.18
C LEU A 19 -44.51 -12.97 6.06
N ARG A 20 -45.85 -13.01 6.13
CA ARG A 20 -46.75 -13.73 5.22
C ARG A 20 -46.90 -12.98 3.90
N ARG A 21 -46.96 -13.74 2.80
CA ARG A 21 -47.44 -13.28 1.49
C ARG A 21 -48.95 -12.99 1.54
N ARG A 22 -49.40 -11.92 0.86
CA ARG A 22 -50.76 -11.82 0.33
C ARG A 22 -50.73 -11.39 -1.13
N SER A 23 -51.32 -12.25 -1.94
CA SER A 23 -51.76 -12.05 -3.32
C SER A 23 -53.03 -11.19 -3.35
N GLY A 24 -53.16 -10.34 -4.36
CA GLY A 24 -54.40 -9.62 -4.67
C GLY A 24 -54.27 -8.97 -6.04
N MET A 25 -54.99 -9.51 -7.01
CA MET A 25 -55.07 -9.09 -8.41
C MET A 25 -56.37 -8.29 -8.58
N THR A 26 -56.30 -7.09 -9.16
CA THR A 26 -57.46 -6.42 -9.76
C THR A 26 -57.00 -5.51 -10.91
N ASP A 27 -57.50 -5.85 -12.10
CA ASP A 27 -57.50 -5.05 -13.33
C ASP A 27 -58.35 -3.78 -13.17
N VAL A 28 -57.85 -2.61 -13.60
CA VAL A 28 -58.70 -1.50 -14.10
C VAL A 28 -57.95 -0.61 -15.12
N ALA A 29 -58.42 -0.72 -16.36
CA ALA A 29 -58.59 0.27 -17.44
C ALA A 29 -57.68 1.51 -17.57
N PHE A 30 -57.04 1.60 -18.74
CA PHE A 30 -56.52 2.82 -19.36
C PHE A 30 -57.64 3.86 -19.60
N ARG A 31 -57.46 5.08 -19.10
CA ARG A 31 -58.08 6.29 -19.66
C ARG A 31 -57.08 7.44 -19.70
N THR A 32 -56.84 7.91 -20.91
CA THR A 32 -55.98 9.04 -21.29
C THR A 32 -56.55 10.37 -20.78
N GLY A 33 -55.73 11.14 -20.07
CA GLY A 33 -56.06 12.52 -19.68
C GLY A 33 -54.80 13.28 -19.27
N ARG A 34 -54.19 14.03 -20.20
CA ARG A 34 -53.11 14.98 -19.90
C ARG A 34 -53.68 16.11 -19.03
N ARG A 35 -53.22 16.23 -17.78
CA ARG A 35 -53.21 17.49 -17.03
C ARG A 35 -51.77 17.79 -16.61
N LYS A 36 -51.20 18.87 -17.15
CA LYS A 36 -49.95 19.45 -16.64
C LYS A 36 -50.28 20.19 -15.36
N MET A 37 -49.89 19.65 -14.21
CA MET A 37 -49.80 20.39 -12.95
C MET A 37 -48.34 20.84 -12.82
N ALA A 38 -48.10 22.14 -12.89
CA ALA A 38 -46.81 22.70 -12.51
C ALA A 38 -46.74 22.70 -10.97
N THR A 39 -45.86 21.90 -10.41
CA THR A 39 -45.54 21.92 -8.98
C THR A 39 -44.27 22.75 -8.81
N GLU A 40 -44.39 23.95 -8.27
CA GLU A 40 -43.23 24.73 -7.82
C GLU A 40 -42.60 24.01 -6.62
N VAL A 41 -41.41 23.45 -6.83
CA VAL A 41 -40.56 22.97 -5.75
C VAL A 41 -39.83 24.19 -5.18
N SER A 42 -40.34 24.69 -4.05
CA SER A 42 -39.61 25.64 -3.22
C SER A 42 -38.37 24.93 -2.64
N CYS A 43 -37.23 25.13 -3.28
CA CYS A 43 -35.94 24.71 -2.75
C CYS A 43 -35.61 25.61 -1.55
N ARG A 44 -35.82 25.10 -0.33
CA ARG A 44 -35.28 25.75 0.88
C ARG A 44 -33.78 25.82 0.71
N ARG A 45 -33.23 27.04 0.58
CA ARG A 45 -31.79 27.29 0.66
C ARG A 45 -31.31 26.78 2.01
N THR A 46 -30.75 25.58 2.05
CA THR A 46 -29.94 25.14 3.17
C THR A 46 -28.76 26.08 3.28
N ASP A 47 -28.61 26.68 4.46
CA ASP A 47 -27.56 27.61 4.82
C ASP A 47 -26.18 27.01 4.45
N SER A 48 -25.56 27.55 3.40
CA SER A 48 -24.29 27.05 2.84
C SER A 48 -23.14 27.16 3.85
N ARG A 49 -23.30 27.97 4.89
CA ARG A 49 -22.36 28.11 6.01
C ARG A 49 -22.28 26.87 6.91
N ALA A 50 -23.40 26.20 7.17
CA ALA A 50 -23.44 25.04 8.07
C ALA A 50 -22.88 23.76 7.41
N MET A 51 -22.93 23.67 6.07
CA MET A 51 -22.32 22.56 5.33
C MET A 51 -20.80 22.72 5.21
N ALA A 52 -20.30 23.96 5.17
CA ALA A 52 -18.87 24.27 5.08
C ALA A 52 -18.07 23.89 6.34
N GLU A 53 -18.71 23.84 7.51
CA GLU A 53 -18.07 23.48 8.79
C GLU A 53 -17.95 21.96 9.04
N ARG A 54 -18.50 21.12 8.14
CA ARG A 54 -18.40 19.65 8.23
C ARG A 54 -17.74 19.01 7.01
N VAL A 55 -16.80 19.70 6.38
CA VAL A 55 -15.81 19.00 5.56
C VAL A 55 -14.94 18.24 6.55
N ALA A 56 -15.18 16.94 6.68
CA ALA A 56 -14.27 16.05 7.39
C ALA A 56 -12.88 16.33 6.83
N LYS A 57 -11.98 16.79 7.71
CA LYS A 57 -10.59 17.07 7.34
C LYS A 57 -10.06 15.82 6.65
N GLU A 58 -9.60 15.95 5.40
CA GLU A 58 -9.09 14.82 4.62
C GLU A 58 -7.81 14.29 5.29
N GLU A 59 -8.00 13.44 6.30
CA GLU A 59 -6.93 12.85 7.07
C GLU A 59 -6.76 11.41 6.61
N ILE A 60 -5.54 11.08 6.19
CA ILE A 60 -5.18 9.74 5.71
C ILE A 60 -5.29 8.80 6.91
N HIS A 61 -6.05 7.71 6.77
CA HIS A 61 -6.23 6.73 7.84
C HIS A 61 -4.89 6.24 8.44
N TRP A 62 -3.88 6.04 7.59
CA TRP A 62 -2.53 5.65 8.01
C TRP A 62 -1.84 6.62 8.97
N ALA A 63 -2.21 7.90 8.99
CA ALA A 63 -1.64 8.85 9.94
C ALA A 63 -2.07 8.55 11.39
N PHE A 64 -3.24 7.93 11.58
CA PHE A 64 -3.78 7.59 12.89
C PHE A 64 -3.25 6.27 13.44
N THR A 65 -3.03 5.29 12.56
CA THR A 65 -2.57 3.95 12.95
C THR A 65 -1.06 3.81 12.92
N ALA A 66 -0.33 4.76 12.33
CA ALA A 66 1.12 4.68 12.24
C ALA A 66 1.81 4.94 13.58
N ILE A 67 3.00 4.35 13.74
CA ILE A 67 3.94 4.77 14.78
C ILE A 67 4.23 6.28 14.66
N ALA A 68 4.60 6.90 15.78
CA ALA A 68 4.95 8.32 15.80
C ALA A 68 6.06 8.64 14.79
N PRO A 69 6.07 9.84 14.17
CA PRO A 69 7.18 10.24 13.32
C PRO A 69 8.51 10.23 14.08
N PRO A 70 9.64 9.91 13.42
CA PRO A 70 10.96 10.09 14.03
C PRO A 70 11.19 11.57 14.39
N LYS A 71 12.09 11.81 15.35
CA LYS A 71 12.55 13.18 15.63
C LYS A 71 13.45 13.62 14.48
N CYS A 72 13.03 14.67 13.79
CA CYS A 72 13.79 15.26 12.68
C CYS A 72 13.91 16.77 12.91
N ALA A 73 15.05 17.33 12.54
CA ALA A 73 15.27 18.77 12.52
C ALA A 73 14.89 19.36 11.15
N LYS A 74 14.92 20.69 11.03
CA LYS A 74 15.09 21.35 9.73
C LYS A 74 16.59 21.47 9.47
N LEU A 75 17.01 21.43 8.21
CA LEU A 75 18.41 21.69 7.91
C LEU A 75 18.70 23.19 8.13
N GLU A 76 19.64 23.48 9.00
CA GLU A 76 20.14 24.82 9.26
C GLU A 76 21.67 24.79 9.23
N GLY A 77 22.28 25.69 8.46
CA GLY A 77 23.72 25.70 8.24
C GLY A 77 24.20 24.64 7.24
N ALA A 78 25.49 24.31 7.29
CA ALA A 78 26.14 23.39 6.36
C ALA A 78 26.39 22.02 7.00
N VAL A 79 26.14 20.96 6.24
CA VAL A 79 26.40 19.57 6.65
C VAL A 79 27.19 18.86 5.56
N ASP A 80 28.37 18.34 5.87
CA ASP A 80 29.13 17.48 4.95
C ASP A 80 28.80 15.99 5.20
N VAL A 81 28.46 15.26 4.15
CA VAL A 81 28.22 13.81 4.17
C VAL A 81 28.73 13.13 2.91
N ASP A 82 28.91 11.81 2.97
CA ASP A 82 29.27 10.99 1.80
C ASP A 82 28.10 10.91 0.81
N VAL A 83 26.86 10.81 1.32
CA VAL A 83 25.66 10.70 0.49
C VAL A 83 24.52 11.57 1.01
N LEU A 84 24.00 12.44 0.13
CA LEU A 84 22.72 13.12 0.32
C LEU A 84 21.60 12.33 -0.36
N VAL A 85 20.56 11.99 0.40
CA VAL A 85 19.30 11.40 -0.09
C VAL A 85 18.21 12.47 -0.09
N ILE A 86 17.75 12.85 -1.28
CA ILE A 86 16.64 13.81 -1.45
C ILE A 86 15.32 13.06 -1.59
N GLY A 87 14.46 13.19 -0.57
CA GLY A 87 13.16 12.55 -0.44
C GLY A 87 13.14 11.49 0.65
N ALA A 88 12.33 11.68 1.69
CA ALA A 88 12.13 10.77 2.81
C ALA A 88 10.89 9.87 2.63
N GLY A 89 10.71 9.36 1.41
CA GLY A 89 9.79 8.26 1.13
C GLY A 89 10.41 6.89 1.42
N LEU A 90 9.66 5.82 1.18
CA LEU A 90 10.10 4.44 1.41
C LEU A 90 11.47 4.14 0.78
N THR A 91 11.63 4.47 -0.51
CA THR A 91 12.89 4.25 -1.23
C THR A 91 14.03 5.05 -0.61
N GLY A 92 13.83 6.33 -0.32
CA GLY A 92 14.86 7.18 0.26
C GLY A 92 15.29 6.71 1.66
N CYS A 93 14.33 6.41 2.53
CA CYS A 93 14.60 5.90 3.87
C CYS A 93 15.28 4.52 3.84
N ARG A 94 14.86 3.61 2.94
CA ARG A 94 15.51 2.30 2.80
C ARG A 94 16.93 2.40 2.24
N THR A 95 17.16 3.31 1.29
CA THR A 95 18.49 3.63 0.77
C THR A 95 19.38 4.18 1.86
N ALA A 96 18.90 5.17 2.63
CA ALA A 96 19.65 5.75 3.74
C ALA A 96 20.00 4.70 4.80
N LEU A 97 19.05 3.82 5.14
CA LEU A 97 19.28 2.70 6.04
C LEU A 97 20.41 1.78 5.56
N GLY A 98 20.38 1.37 4.28
CA GLY A 98 21.43 0.50 3.73
C GLY A 98 22.80 1.17 3.66
N LEU A 99 22.86 2.46 3.33
CA LEU A 99 24.11 3.22 3.28
C LEU A 99 24.72 3.44 4.67
N ALA A 100 23.88 3.79 5.65
CA ALA A 100 24.31 3.97 7.03
C ALA A 100 24.76 2.64 7.66
N ASP A 101 24.05 1.54 7.38
CA ASP A 101 24.44 0.17 7.79
C ASP A 101 25.79 -0.24 7.19
N ALA A 102 26.12 0.24 6.00
CA ALA A 102 27.43 0.07 5.36
C ALA A 102 28.51 1.04 5.85
N GLY A 103 28.19 1.93 6.81
CA GLY A 103 29.14 2.86 7.43
C GLY A 103 29.33 4.20 6.72
N ALA A 104 28.53 4.52 5.70
CA ALA A 104 28.56 5.83 5.07
C ALA A 104 27.90 6.90 5.96
N SER A 105 28.43 8.12 5.96
CA SER A 105 27.71 9.28 6.50
C SER A 105 26.61 9.70 5.54
N VAL A 106 25.37 9.80 6.03
CA VAL A 106 24.18 10.03 5.20
C VAL A 106 23.34 11.17 5.76
N ALA A 107 22.91 12.08 4.90
CA ALA A 107 21.84 13.03 5.19
C ALA A 107 20.61 12.72 4.35
N VAL A 108 19.42 12.69 4.96
CA VAL A 108 18.13 12.57 4.28
C VAL A 108 17.39 13.89 4.43
N VAL A 109 16.95 14.48 3.32
CA VAL A 109 16.19 15.73 3.31
C VAL A 109 14.83 15.53 2.65
N ASP A 110 13.76 16.07 3.22
CA ASP A 110 12.45 16.12 2.57
C ASP A 110 11.82 17.51 2.72
N SER A 111 11.10 17.94 1.67
CA SER A 111 10.31 19.18 1.68
C SER A 111 9.14 19.18 2.66
N LYS A 112 8.72 17.99 3.13
CA LYS A 112 7.61 17.74 4.05
C LYS A 112 8.09 16.84 5.20
N ASP A 113 7.18 16.10 5.83
CA ASP A 113 7.50 15.15 6.90
C ASP A 113 7.92 13.78 6.34
N ILE A 114 8.52 12.94 7.16
CA ILE A 114 8.94 11.58 6.79
C ILE A 114 7.72 10.75 6.37
N GLY A 115 7.78 10.16 5.17
CA GLY A 115 6.70 9.40 4.59
C GLY A 115 5.51 10.25 4.14
N TRP A 116 5.63 11.59 4.09
CA TRP A 116 4.51 12.47 3.75
C TRP A 116 3.95 12.22 2.35
N GLY A 117 4.71 11.65 1.40
CA GLY A 117 4.30 11.43 0.01
C GLY A 117 3.50 10.15 -0.25
N ALA A 118 3.71 9.54 -1.43
CA ALA A 118 3.02 8.31 -1.83
C ALA A 118 3.26 7.13 -0.88
N SER A 119 4.47 7.05 -0.29
CA SER A 119 4.85 5.96 0.61
C SER A 119 3.95 5.86 1.84
N GLY A 120 3.56 6.98 2.46
CA GLY A 120 2.65 7.00 3.60
C GLY A 120 1.16 6.93 3.24
N ARG A 121 0.82 6.83 1.95
CA ARG A 121 -0.57 6.76 1.44
C ARG A 121 -0.87 5.50 0.63
N SER A 122 0.10 4.60 0.48
CA SER A 122 -0.08 3.37 -0.30
C SER A 122 -1.08 2.42 0.37
N GLY A 123 -1.54 1.38 -0.34
CA GLY A 123 -2.42 0.36 0.24
C GLY A 123 -1.73 -0.62 1.20
N GLY A 124 -0.40 -0.50 1.40
CA GLY A 124 0.35 -1.38 2.30
C GLY A 124 0.53 -2.82 1.81
N GLN A 125 0.13 -3.14 0.57
CA GLN A 125 0.21 -4.49 0.03
C GLN A 125 1.59 -4.80 -0.55
N CYS A 126 2.10 -5.99 -0.24
CA CYS A 126 3.34 -6.54 -0.77
C CYS A 126 2.99 -7.62 -1.80
N ASN A 127 2.89 -7.21 -3.07
CA ASN A 127 2.53 -8.10 -4.19
C ASN A 127 3.81 -8.54 -4.93
N PRO A 128 4.19 -9.82 -4.91
CA PRO A 128 5.53 -10.27 -5.34
C PRO A 128 5.66 -10.51 -6.87
N ILE A 129 4.79 -9.92 -7.70
CA ILE A 129 4.87 -10.02 -9.17
C ILE A 129 4.36 -8.76 -9.88
N TRP A 130 4.74 -8.60 -11.15
CA TRP A 130 4.14 -7.62 -12.06
C TRP A 130 2.91 -8.19 -12.77
N ARG A 131 2.02 -7.30 -13.23
CA ARG A 131 0.87 -7.66 -14.09
C ARG A 131 1.25 -7.98 -15.54
N LYS A 132 2.56 -8.09 -15.82
CA LYS A 132 3.15 -8.45 -17.11
C LYS A 132 4.00 -9.69 -16.91
N THR A 133 4.06 -10.56 -17.91
CA THR A 133 4.92 -11.75 -17.86
C THR A 133 6.39 -11.34 -17.89
N PRO A 134 7.31 -12.19 -17.40
CA PRO A 134 8.75 -11.95 -17.54
C PRO A 134 9.17 -11.64 -18.98
N GLN A 135 8.63 -12.37 -19.97
CA GLN A 135 8.89 -12.12 -21.38
C GLN A 135 8.43 -10.72 -21.82
N GLU A 136 7.20 -10.31 -21.49
CA GLU A 136 6.70 -8.97 -21.83
C GLU A 136 7.53 -7.85 -21.18
N LEU A 137 8.09 -8.09 -19.98
CA LEU A 137 8.99 -7.14 -19.33
C LEU A 137 10.31 -6.99 -20.09
N VAL A 138 10.89 -8.11 -20.55
CA VAL A 138 12.11 -8.12 -21.38
C VAL A 138 11.88 -7.42 -22.71
N GLU A 139 10.77 -7.70 -23.39
CA GLU A 139 10.42 -7.05 -24.66
C GLU A 139 10.28 -5.54 -24.51
N ARG A 140 9.74 -5.07 -23.38
CA ARG A 140 9.47 -3.65 -23.13
C ARG A 140 10.70 -2.87 -22.67
N LEU A 141 11.55 -3.47 -21.85
CA LEU A 141 12.68 -2.79 -21.18
C LEU A 141 14.04 -3.12 -21.81
N GLY A 142 14.06 -4.09 -22.73
CA GLY A 142 15.27 -4.71 -23.26
C GLY A 142 15.84 -5.76 -22.30
N PRO A 143 16.70 -6.68 -22.80
CA PRO A 143 17.21 -7.83 -22.03
C PRO A 143 17.82 -7.43 -20.69
N ARG A 144 18.75 -6.47 -20.69
CA ARG A 144 19.47 -6.05 -19.48
C ARG A 144 18.55 -5.57 -18.36
N HIS A 145 17.64 -4.65 -18.67
CA HIS A 145 16.78 -4.04 -17.66
C HIS A 145 15.60 -4.95 -17.28
N GLY A 146 15.06 -5.69 -18.26
CA GLY A 146 14.02 -6.69 -18.03
C GLY A 146 14.47 -7.80 -17.10
N GLU A 147 15.64 -8.41 -17.36
CA GLU A 147 16.21 -9.47 -16.51
C GLU A 147 16.54 -8.96 -15.11
N THR A 148 17.10 -7.74 -15.00
CA THR A 148 17.34 -7.10 -13.71
C THR A 148 16.04 -6.95 -12.92
N LEU A 149 14.98 -6.45 -13.57
CA LEU A 149 13.68 -6.27 -12.93
C LEU A 149 13.07 -7.61 -12.48
N ILE A 150 13.14 -8.64 -13.32
CA ILE A 150 12.64 -9.98 -12.99
C ILE A 150 13.38 -10.51 -11.76
N LYS A 151 14.71 -10.50 -11.79
CA LYS A 151 15.54 -10.97 -10.67
C LYS A 151 15.21 -10.26 -9.37
N THR A 152 15.11 -8.93 -9.40
CA THR A 152 14.73 -8.13 -8.21
C THR A 152 13.31 -8.45 -7.75
N THR A 153 12.38 -8.69 -8.67
CA THR A 153 10.97 -8.97 -8.33
C THR A 153 10.81 -10.30 -7.58
N LEU A 154 11.58 -11.33 -7.97
CA LEU A 154 11.48 -12.67 -7.38
C LEU A 154 11.77 -12.67 -5.87
N THR A 155 12.63 -11.79 -5.38
CA THR A 155 13.01 -11.72 -3.96
C THR A 155 12.42 -10.52 -3.22
N ALA A 156 11.89 -9.51 -3.93
CA ALA A 156 11.53 -8.22 -3.34
C ALA A 156 10.63 -8.28 -2.09
N ALA A 157 9.65 -9.19 -2.06
CA ALA A 157 8.79 -9.34 -0.89
C ALA A 157 9.56 -9.97 0.29
N ASP A 158 10.30 -11.05 0.05
CA ASP A 158 11.11 -11.69 1.08
C ASP A 158 12.20 -10.76 1.62
N ASP A 159 12.84 -9.98 0.75
CA ASP A 159 13.83 -8.96 1.11
C ASP A 159 13.22 -7.91 2.02
N LEU A 160 12.02 -7.40 1.68
CA LEU A 160 11.28 -6.45 2.52
C LEU A 160 10.99 -7.02 3.91
N PHE A 161 10.42 -8.22 3.99
CA PHE A 161 10.10 -8.81 5.29
C PHE A 161 11.34 -9.22 6.08
N SER A 162 12.44 -9.59 5.40
CA SER A 162 13.74 -9.83 6.01
C SER A 162 14.31 -8.55 6.62
N ASP A 163 14.24 -7.43 5.91
CA ASP A 163 14.66 -6.13 6.41
C ASP A 163 13.83 -5.69 7.62
N ILE A 164 12.51 -5.85 7.56
CA ILE A 164 11.61 -5.53 8.68
C ILE A 164 12.05 -6.28 9.95
N ARG A 165 12.36 -7.58 9.82
CA ARG A 165 12.84 -8.40 10.94
C ARG A 165 14.24 -7.99 11.40
N ARG A 166 15.17 -7.77 10.46
CA ARG A 166 16.58 -7.44 10.74
C ARG A 166 16.72 -6.12 11.50
N TYR A 167 15.93 -5.12 11.13
CA TYR A 167 16.01 -3.77 11.70
C TYR A 167 14.91 -3.50 12.74
N ASP A 168 14.17 -4.52 13.17
CA ASP A 168 13.10 -4.44 14.17
C ASP A 168 12.09 -3.31 13.88
N VAL A 169 11.57 -3.30 12.65
CA VAL A 169 10.65 -2.25 12.18
C VAL A 169 9.22 -2.55 12.61
N ASP A 170 8.71 -1.79 13.56
CA ASP A 170 7.31 -1.81 13.98
C ASP A 170 6.40 -1.21 12.89
N CYS A 171 5.81 -2.08 12.06
CA CYS A 171 4.95 -1.68 10.94
C CYS A 171 3.80 -2.64 10.65
N ASP A 172 3.29 -3.37 11.66
CA ASP A 172 2.20 -4.35 11.50
C ASP A 172 2.43 -5.31 10.32
N ALA A 173 3.68 -5.77 10.16
CA ALA A 173 4.05 -6.61 9.04
C ALA A 173 3.45 -8.02 9.16
N VAL A 174 2.76 -8.46 8.11
CA VAL A 174 2.21 -9.81 8.01
C VAL A 174 2.57 -10.42 6.66
N GLN A 175 3.44 -11.44 6.68
CA GLN A 175 3.83 -12.22 5.51
C GLN A 175 3.06 -13.55 5.47
N ALA A 176 1.75 -13.47 5.19
CA ALA A 176 0.84 -14.63 5.16
C ALA A 176 0.39 -14.99 3.73
N GLY A 177 1.11 -14.51 2.72
CA GLY A 177 0.78 -14.67 1.32
C GLY A 177 -0.21 -13.64 0.80
N TRP A 178 -0.41 -13.66 -0.52
CA TRP A 178 -1.35 -12.82 -1.24
C TRP A 178 -2.22 -13.65 -2.17
N ILE A 179 -3.53 -13.46 -2.11
CA ILE A 179 -4.51 -14.09 -2.99
C ILE A 179 -4.93 -13.09 -4.06
N GLN A 180 -4.54 -13.38 -5.30
CA GLN A 180 -5.05 -12.68 -6.48
C GLN A 180 -6.24 -13.46 -7.01
N ALA A 181 -7.47 -13.00 -6.75
CA ALA A 181 -8.68 -13.68 -7.18
C ALA A 181 -9.19 -13.17 -8.56
N ALA A 182 -9.63 -14.09 -9.42
CA ALA A 182 -10.16 -13.75 -10.73
C ALA A 182 -11.66 -13.41 -10.66
N HIS A 183 -12.01 -12.16 -11.00
CA HIS A 183 -13.40 -11.68 -10.99
C HIS A 183 -14.23 -12.10 -12.22
N ALA A 184 -13.60 -12.74 -13.22
CA ALA A 184 -14.25 -13.15 -14.45
C ALA A 184 -13.49 -14.31 -15.12
N ARG A 185 -14.18 -15.07 -16.00
CA ARG A 185 -13.56 -16.17 -16.77
C ARG A 185 -12.35 -15.74 -17.59
N LYS A 186 -12.38 -14.53 -18.18
CA LYS A 186 -11.24 -13.98 -18.92
C LYS A 186 -10.06 -13.74 -17.99
N ALA A 187 -10.30 -13.11 -16.84
CA ALA A 187 -9.27 -12.88 -15.83
C ALA A 187 -8.64 -14.18 -15.33
N ALA A 188 -9.45 -15.24 -15.14
CA ALA A 188 -8.93 -16.55 -14.74
C ALA A 188 -7.94 -17.13 -15.77
N ARG A 189 -8.28 -17.07 -17.07
CA ARG A 189 -7.37 -17.53 -18.14
C ARG A 189 -6.09 -16.69 -18.21
N ASP A 190 -6.23 -15.37 -18.20
CA ASP A 190 -5.09 -14.45 -18.30
C ASP A 190 -4.16 -14.61 -17.07
N MET A 191 -4.74 -14.79 -15.88
CA MET A 191 -3.98 -15.02 -14.65
C MET A 191 -3.32 -16.39 -14.64
N GLY A 192 -3.94 -17.46 -15.14
CA GLY A 192 -3.26 -18.75 -15.27
C GLY A 192 -2.03 -18.67 -16.18
N ALA A 193 -2.12 -17.97 -17.31
CA ALA A 193 -0.96 -17.72 -18.17
C ALA A 193 0.13 -16.90 -17.46
N LEU A 194 -0.26 -15.83 -16.74
CA LEU A 194 0.65 -14.99 -15.97
C LEU A 194 1.35 -15.78 -14.85
N GLY A 195 0.59 -16.56 -14.09
CA GLY A 195 1.07 -17.39 -12.99
C GLY A 195 2.07 -18.43 -13.47
N LYS A 196 1.77 -19.15 -14.55
CA LYS A 196 2.71 -20.10 -15.18
C LYS A 196 3.99 -19.44 -15.64
N ALA A 197 3.90 -18.25 -16.26
CA ALA A 197 5.08 -17.53 -16.73
C ALA A 197 5.99 -17.08 -15.58
N TRP A 198 5.42 -16.58 -14.47
CA TRP A 198 6.19 -16.20 -13.29
C TRP A 198 6.72 -17.41 -12.51
N ALA A 199 5.94 -18.50 -12.41
CA ALA A 199 6.41 -19.75 -11.81
C ALA A 199 7.59 -20.34 -12.59
N ALA A 200 7.55 -20.32 -13.92
CA ALA A 200 8.67 -20.72 -14.76
C ALA A 200 9.92 -19.85 -14.58
N ALA A 201 9.75 -18.58 -14.19
CA ALA A 201 10.84 -17.68 -13.83
C ALA A 201 11.33 -17.85 -12.37
N GLY A 202 10.69 -18.71 -11.57
CA GLY A 202 11.10 -19.04 -10.21
C GLY A 202 10.24 -18.44 -9.09
N ALA A 203 9.10 -17.81 -9.39
CA ALA A 203 8.20 -17.30 -8.37
C ALA A 203 7.40 -18.44 -7.71
N ASP A 204 7.26 -18.42 -6.38
CA ASP A 204 6.41 -19.38 -5.64
C ASP A 204 4.93 -18.98 -5.76
N ILE A 205 4.29 -19.50 -6.81
CA ILE A 205 2.90 -19.22 -7.18
C ILE A 205 2.16 -20.54 -7.38
N VAL A 206 1.01 -20.67 -6.72
CA VAL A 206 0.13 -21.82 -6.84
C VAL A 206 -1.21 -21.37 -7.41
N GLU A 207 -1.68 -22.05 -8.46
CA GLU A 207 -3.06 -21.90 -8.95
C GLU A 207 -4.04 -22.57 -7.97
N LEU A 208 -5.11 -21.87 -7.63
CA LEU A 208 -6.20 -22.39 -6.82
C LEU A 208 -7.49 -22.37 -7.65
N ASP A 209 -8.30 -23.41 -7.50
CA ASP A 209 -9.67 -23.48 -8.03
C ASP A 209 -10.64 -24.07 -6.98
N GLY A 210 -11.94 -24.11 -7.33
CA GLY A 210 -12.97 -24.79 -6.56
C GLY A 210 -13.01 -24.39 -5.07
N GLU A 211 -13.00 -25.40 -4.20
CA GLU A 211 -13.05 -25.20 -2.74
C GLU A 211 -11.79 -24.52 -2.19
N ALA A 212 -10.63 -24.70 -2.83
CA ALA A 212 -9.38 -24.07 -2.38
C ALA A 212 -9.44 -22.53 -2.51
N VAL A 213 -10.06 -22.01 -3.57
CA VAL A 213 -10.28 -20.57 -3.74
C VAL A 213 -11.23 -20.03 -2.69
N ARG A 214 -12.31 -20.77 -2.40
CA ARG A 214 -13.28 -20.38 -1.38
C ARG A 214 -12.63 -20.32 0.00
N ALA A 215 -11.86 -21.35 0.35
CA ALA A 215 -11.14 -21.42 1.62
C ALA A 215 -10.12 -20.28 1.77
N ALA A 216 -9.40 -19.94 0.70
CA ALA A 216 -8.38 -18.89 0.73
C ALA A 216 -8.94 -17.46 0.69
N SER A 217 -10.01 -17.22 -0.07
CA SER A 217 -10.59 -15.87 -0.26
C SER A 217 -11.70 -15.53 0.74
N GLY A 218 -12.28 -16.53 1.41
CA GLY A 218 -13.46 -16.36 2.26
C GLY A 218 -14.74 -16.03 1.48
N SER A 219 -14.74 -16.12 0.15
CA SER A 219 -15.85 -15.71 -0.70
C SER A 219 -16.22 -16.79 -1.72
N PRO A 220 -17.52 -17.08 -1.93
CA PRO A 220 -17.98 -17.97 -3.00
C PRO A 220 -17.99 -17.29 -4.38
N ALA A 221 -17.65 -16.00 -4.47
CA ALA A 221 -17.73 -15.23 -5.72
C ALA A 221 -16.62 -15.54 -6.73
N TYR A 222 -15.57 -16.25 -6.31
CA TYR A 222 -14.38 -16.51 -7.12
C TYR A 222 -14.24 -18.00 -7.41
N SER A 223 -13.95 -18.35 -8.66
CA SER A 223 -13.74 -19.74 -9.09
C SER A 223 -12.27 -20.07 -9.37
N PHE A 224 -11.39 -19.07 -9.38
CA PHE A 224 -9.96 -19.22 -9.64
C PHE A 224 -9.18 -18.12 -8.90
N ALA A 225 -7.99 -18.45 -8.40
CA ALA A 225 -7.05 -17.49 -7.84
C ALA A 225 -5.60 -17.94 -8.04
N LEU A 226 -4.67 -16.99 -8.00
CA LEU A 226 -3.26 -17.28 -7.75
C LEU A 226 -2.97 -17.01 -6.28
N ARG A 227 -2.28 -17.95 -5.63
CA ARG A 227 -1.70 -17.75 -4.30
C ARG A 227 -0.21 -17.51 -4.45
N HIS A 228 0.23 -16.35 -3.96
CA HIS A 228 1.63 -15.98 -3.89
C HIS A 228 2.12 -16.12 -2.45
N ALA A 229 3.02 -17.07 -2.18
CA ALA A 229 3.40 -17.39 -0.80
C ALA A 229 4.17 -16.26 -0.10
N ALA A 230 5.08 -15.61 -0.83
CA ALA A 230 5.93 -14.53 -0.30
C ALA A 230 5.18 -13.21 -0.01
N GLY A 231 3.94 -13.07 -0.49
CA GLY A 231 3.15 -11.85 -0.37
C GLY A 231 2.73 -11.52 1.07
N GLY A 232 2.17 -10.32 1.25
CA GLY A 232 1.70 -9.89 2.56
C GLY A 232 1.26 -8.44 2.60
N HIS A 233 1.31 -7.84 3.79
CA HIS A 233 1.04 -6.42 3.97
C HIS A 233 1.80 -5.82 5.15
N VAL A 234 1.81 -4.49 5.18
CA VAL A 234 2.39 -3.64 6.22
C VAL A 234 1.50 -2.41 6.44
N GLN A 235 1.66 -1.75 7.58
CA GLN A 235 1.30 -0.35 7.74
C GLN A 235 2.36 0.50 7.00
N PRO A 236 2.01 1.15 5.87
CA PRO A 236 3.00 1.70 4.95
C PRO A 236 3.71 2.97 5.45
N LEU A 237 3.03 3.79 6.26
CA LEU A 237 3.63 4.96 6.89
C LEU A 237 4.55 4.54 8.04
N SER A 238 4.17 3.54 8.84
CA SER A 238 5.01 2.96 9.88
C SER A 238 6.26 2.32 9.29
N LEU A 239 6.16 1.58 8.18
CA LEU A 239 7.32 1.03 7.48
C LEU A 239 8.31 2.13 7.11
N THR A 240 7.83 3.21 6.49
CA THR A 240 8.69 4.33 6.09
C THR A 240 9.34 5.01 7.30
N ARG A 241 8.56 5.28 8.36
CA ARG A 241 9.06 5.88 9.61
C ARG A 241 10.02 4.97 10.36
N GLY A 242 9.79 3.67 10.33
CA GLY A 242 10.64 2.65 10.94
C GLY A 242 12.00 2.56 10.27
N TYR A 243 12.05 2.55 8.93
CA TYR A 243 13.33 2.64 8.22
C TYR A 243 14.07 3.95 8.49
N ALA A 244 13.36 5.08 8.57
CA ALA A 244 13.98 6.34 8.97
C ALA A 244 14.57 6.26 10.39
N ARG A 245 13.84 5.71 11.36
CA ARG A 245 14.33 5.49 12.73
C ARG A 245 15.55 4.59 12.78
N ALA A 246 15.53 3.48 12.05
CA ALA A 246 16.66 2.55 11.96
C ALA A 246 17.88 3.21 11.33
N ALA A 247 17.70 3.99 10.25
CA ALA A 247 18.80 4.73 9.63
C ALA A 247 19.39 5.76 10.60
N ALA A 248 18.55 6.50 11.33
CA ALA A 248 19.01 7.47 12.33
C ALA A 248 19.75 6.80 13.50
N ALA A 249 19.32 5.61 13.93
CA ALA A 249 20.03 4.83 14.95
C ALA A 249 21.43 4.40 14.50
N LEU A 250 21.66 4.30 13.19
CA LEU A 250 22.96 4.02 12.56
C LEU A 250 23.74 5.30 12.19
N GLY A 251 23.26 6.47 12.60
CA GLY A 251 23.96 7.75 12.41
C GLY A 251 23.52 8.58 11.20
N ALA A 252 22.51 8.15 10.43
CA ALA A 252 21.96 8.99 9.37
C ALA A 252 21.28 10.24 9.96
N GLN A 253 21.53 11.39 9.35
CA GLN A 253 20.91 12.66 9.74
C GLN A 253 19.60 12.85 8.96
N LEU A 254 18.51 13.17 9.66
CA LEU A 254 17.19 13.33 9.05
C LEU A 254 16.68 14.77 9.16
N PHE A 255 16.39 15.38 8.02
CA PHE A 255 15.88 16.73 7.91
C PHE A 255 14.52 16.75 7.22
N LYS A 256 13.52 17.32 7.90
CA LYS A 256 12.17 17.52 7.36
C LYS A 256 11.94 19.00 7.04
N GLU A 257 10.90 19.29 6.27
CA GLU A 257 10.52 20.67 5.90
C GLU A 257 11.70 21.46 5.29
N THR A 258 12.56 20.76 4.56
CA THR A 258 13.79 21.27 3.96
C THR A 258 13.77 21.03 2.45
N PRO A 259 13.00 21.84 1.68
CA PRO A 259 13.00 21.73 0.23
C PRO A 259 14.38 22.12 -0.32
N MET A 260 15.05 21.17 -1.00
CA MET A 260 16.22 21.49 -1.81
C MET A 260 15.76 22.26 -3.05
N THR A 261 16.30 23.46 -3.25
CA THR A 261 15.94 24.37 -4.36
C THR A 261 17.04 24.45 -5.41
N LEU A 262 18.24 23.97 -5.10
CA LEU A 262 19.36 23.93 -6.02
C LEU A 262 20.18 22.67 -5.83
N LEU A 263 20.71 22.13 -6.93
CA LEU A 263 21.73 21.10 -6.96
C LEU A 263 22.78 21.46 -8.02
N GLU A 264 24.03 21.61 -7.58
CA GLU A 264 25.14 21.99 -8.46
C GLU A 264 26.41 21.17 -8.16
N ARG A 265 27.33 21.11 -9.12
CA ARG A 265 28.66 20.54 -8.90
C ARG A 265 29.62 21.64 -8.46
N ALA A 266 30.31 21.42 -7.35
CA ALA A 266 31.32 22.33 -6.82
C ALA A 266 32.53 21.53 -6.30
N ASN A 267 33.73 21.90 -6.72
CA ASN A 267 35.00 21.28 -6.26
C ASN A 267 35.03 19.75 -6.38
N GLY A 268 34.45 19.20 -7.44
CA GLY A 268 34.37 17.75 -7.66
C GLY A 268 33.30 17.01 -6.85
N LYS A 269 32.57 17.71 -5.98
CA LYS A 269 31.44 17.19 -5.19
C LYS A 269 30.10 17.75 -5.69
N TRP A 270 29.02 17.18 -5.18
CA TRP A 270 27.70 17.80 -5.27
C TRP A 270 27.51 18.78 -4.11
N ARG A 271 26.81 19.88 -4.38
CA ARG A 271 26.30 20.81 -3.38
C ARG A 271 24.81 21.01 -3.62
N ALA A 272 24.00 20.77 -2.60
CA ALA A 272 22.57 21.02 -2.60
C ALA A 272 22.26 22.17 -1.61
N ARG A 273 21.34 23.06 -1.98
CA ARG A 273 20.94 24.19 -1.12
C ARG A 273 19.44 24.19 -0.86
N SER A 274 19.09 24.62 0.34
CA SER A 274 17.77 25.06 0.76
C SER A 274 17.84 26.53 1.20
N ASP A 275 16.71 27.09 1.66
CA ASP A 275 16.65 28.47 2.18
C ASP A 275 17.60 28.72 3.37
N LYS A 276 17.76 27.73 4.26
CA LYS A 276 18.47 27.89 5.54
C LYS A 276 19.69 27.00 5.72
N GLY A 277 19.98 26.11 4.77
CA GLY A 277 21.10 25.21 4.88
C GLY A 277 21.52 24.56 3.58
N GLU A 278 22.69 23.95 3.62
CA GLU A 278 23.35 23.29 2.50
C GLU A 278 23.96 21.94 2.88
N VAL A 279 24.08 21.07 1.88
CA VAL A 279 24.75 19.77 1.97
C VAL A 279 25.72 19.63 0.80
#